data_AF-A0A7C2U4J7-F1
#
_entry.id   AF-A0A7C2U4J7-F1
#
_cell.length_a   1.000
_cell.length_b   1.000
_cell.length_c   1.000
_cell.angle_alpha   90.00
_cell.angle_beta   90.00
_cell.angle_gamma   90.00
#
_symmetry.space_group_name_H-M   'P 1'
#
loop_
_entity.id
_entity.type
_entity.pdbx_description
1 polymer ?
#
loop_
_entity_poly.entity_id
_entity_poly.type
_entity_poly.pdbx_seq_one_letter_code
_entity_poly.pdbx_strand_id
1 'polypeptide(L)'
;MSQNHNHLESVVEKLIHEHFELDESLEKVMWINPEKTSEIRLIQITAETIPTGDVLSFYFAPSDEIPFPLFLAQVTPEEWQQVLRDEIPLPEEWSLENHKVFSREMVTA
;
A
#
# COMPACT_ATOMS: atom_id res chain seq x y z
N MET A 1 19.10 14.32 2.31
CA MET A 1 18.13 13.27 2.66
C MET A 1 16.67 13.71 2.43
N SER A 2 16.31 14.97 2.66
CA SER A 2 14.92 15.46 2.53
C SER A 2 14.34 15.47 1.10
N GLN A 3 15.16 15.65 0.06
CA GLN A 3 14.67 15.72 -1.34
C GLN A 3 14.15 14.38 -1.85
N ASN A 4 14.78 13.26 -1.49
CA ASN A 4 14.37 11.93 -1.93
C ASN A 4 13.07 11.48 -1.27
N HIS A 5 12.87 11.84 0.00
CA HIS A 5 11.64 11.54 0.74
C HIS A 5 10.43 12.27 0.14
N ASN A 6 10.56 13.57 -0.13
CA ASN A 6 9.47 14.35 -0.73
C ASN A 6 9.10 13.86 -2.15
N HIS A 7 10.08 13.42 -2.94
CA HIS A 7 9.81 12.85 -4.26
C HIS A 7 9.06 11.53 -4.16
N LEU A 8 9.52 10.62 -3.28
CA LEU A 8 8.86 9.34 -3.07
C LEU A 8 7.43 9.51 -2.56
N GLU A 9 7.21 10.41 -1.59
CA GLU A 9 5.86 10.72 -1.08
C GLU A 9 4.94 11.20 -2.20
N SER A 10 5.41 12.13 -3.05
CA SER A 10 4.63 12.60 -4.21
C SER A 10 4.29 11.49 -5.20
N VAL A 11 5.21 10.54 -5.43
CA VAL A 11 4.95 9.36 -6.29
C VAL A 11 3.92 8.44 -5.64
N VAL A 12 4.03 8.18 -4.34
CA VAL A 12 3.07 7.34 -3.61
C VAL A 12 1.67 7.95 -3.63
N GLU A 13 1.53 9.25 -3.34
CA GLU A 13 0.25 9.94 -3.37
C GLU A 13 -0.40 9.88 -4.75
N LYS A 14 0.38 10.12 -5.81
CA LYS A 14 -0.11 10.00 -7.18
C LYS A 14 -0.59 8.57 -7.49
N LEU A 15 0.20 7.55 -7.13
CA LEU A 15 -0.18 6.16 -7.35
C LEU A 15 -1.46 5.79 -6.62
N ILE A 16 -1.60 6.22 -5.37
CA ILE A 16 -2.79 5.94 -4.56
C ILE A 16 -4.02 6.62 -5.18
N HIS A 17 -3.89 7.87 -5.63
CA HIS A 17 -4.95 8.57 -6.34
C HIS A 17 -5.42 7.82 -7.58
N GLU A 18 -4.50 7.43 -8.46
CA GLU A 18 -4.82 6.67 -9.68
C GLU A 18 -5.53 5.34 -9.36
N HIS A 19 -5.14 4.63 -8.30
CA HIS A 19 -5.82 3.40 -7.90
C HIS A 19 -7.25 3.65 -7.39
N PHE A 20 -7.49 4.72 -6.62
CA PHE A 20 -8.84 5.09 -6.21
C PHE A 20 -9.71 5.54 -7.40
N GLU A 21 -9.12 6.13 -8.44
CA GLU A 21 -9.87 6.47 -9.67
C GLU A 21 -10.26 5.23 -10.49
N LEU A 22 -9.41 4.19 -10.50
CA LEU A 22 -9.59 3.00 -11.34
C LEU A 22 -10.40 1.88 -10.67
N ASP A 23 -10.32 1.73 -9.35
CA ASP A 23 -10.96 0.63 -8.62
C ASP A 23 -11.98 1.18 -7.60
N GLU A 24 -13.26 1.19 -7.96
CA GLU A 24 -14.36 1.61 -7.08
C GLU A 24 -14.47 0.77 -5.78
N SER A 25 -13.99 -0.48 -5.81
CA SER A 25 -14.02 -1.40 -4.68
C SER A 25 -12.87 -1.21 -3.70
N LEU A 26 -11.87 -0.40 -4.06
CA LEU A 26 -10.77 -0.02 -3.17
C LEU A 26 -11.28 0.87 -2.03
N GLU A 27 -11.19 0.35 -0.80
CA GLU A 27 -11.61 1.06 0.41
C GLU A 27 -10.46 1.90 0.98
N LYS A 28 -9.29 1.28 1.10
CA LYS A 28 -8.12 1.85 1.77
C LYS A 28 -6.82 1.40 1.13
N VAL A 29 -5.81 2.27 1.22
CA VAL A 29 -4.41 1.92 0.95
C VAL A 29 -3.57 2.23 2.18
N MET A 30 -2.75 1.27 2.58
CA MET A 30 -1.77 1.41 3.65
C MET A 30 -0.40 1.58 3.02
N TRP A 31 0.27 2.70 3.29
CA TRP A 31 1.69 2.84 2.97
C TRP A 31 2.52 2.43 4.18
N ILE A 32 3.20 1.31 4.04
CA ILE A 32 3.95 0.61 5.09
C ILE A 32 5.41 1.10 5.10
N ASN A 33 5.95 1.37 6.30
CA ASN A 33 7.32 1.84 6.49
C ASN A 33 7.69 3.08 5.63
N PRO A 34 6.95 4.19 5.70
CA PRO A 34 7.19 5.37 4.85
C PRO A 34 8.57 6.03 5.06
N GLU A 35 9.26 5.70 6.15
CA GLU A 35 10.65 6.09 6.40
C GLU A 35 11.67 5.38 5.48
N LYS A 36 11.34 4.20 4.93
CA LYS A 36 12.20 3.44 4.01
C LYS A 36 12.13 4.05 2.61
N THR A 37 12.94 5.07 2.36
CA THR A 37 12.92 5.83 1.08
C THR A 37 13.55 5.12 -0.14
N SER A 38 13.96 3.86 -0.01
CA SER A 38 14.54 3.07 -1.11
C SER A 38 13.51 2.28 -1.92
N GLU A 39 12.28 2.15 -1.42
CA GLU A 39 11.20 1.36 -2.03
C GLU A 39 9.84 1.80 -1.51
N ILE A 40 8.77 1.36 -2.18
CA ILE A 40 7.38 1.61 -1.83
C ILE A 40 6.76 0.28 -1.41
N ARG A 41 6.05 0.24 -0.27
CA ARG A 41 5.32 -0.93 0.22
C ARG A 41 3.88 -0.56 0.49
N LEU A 42 2.95 -1.13 -0.25
CA LEU A 42 1.53 -0.82 -0.17
C LEU A 42 0.71 -2.07 0.16
N ILE A 43 -0.32 -1.92 1.00
CA ILE A 43 -1.42 -2.87 1.14
C ILE A 43 -2.69 -2.19 0.64
N GLN A 44 -3.35 -2.78 -0.35
CA GLN A 44 -4.68 -2.37 -0.81
C GLN A 44 -5.73 -3.25 -0.13
N ILE A 45 -6.69 -2.60 0.51
CA ILE A 45 -7.88 -3.25 1.07
C ILE A 45 -9.01 -3.03 0.09
N THR A 46 -9.41 -4.11 -0.59
CA THR A 46 -10.39 -4.07 -1.67
C THR A 46 -11.30 -5.30 -1.62
N ALA A 47 -12.59 -5.12 -1.92
CA ALA A 47 -13.57 -6.20 -1.89
C ALA A 47 -13.45 -7.17 -3.10
N GLU A 48 -12.76 -6.76 -4.17
CA GLU A 48 -12.69 -7.54 -5.42
C GLU A 48 -11.45 -8.43 -5.54
N THR A 49 -10.55 -8.44 -4.56
CA THR A 49 -9.42 -9.38 -4.55
C THR A 49 -9.83 -10.80 -4.12
N ILE A 50 -9.08 -11.80 -4.57
CA ILE A 50 -9.27 -13.19 -4.16
C ILE A 50 -8.63 -13.36 -2.78
N PRO A 51 -9.39 -13.79 -1.74
CA PRO A 51 -8.82 -14.07 -0.44
C PRO A 51 -7.86 -15.26 -0.54
N THR A 52 -6.68 -15.10 0.04
CA THR A 52 -5.60 -16.08 0.03
C THR A 52 -5.30 -16.66 1.42
N GLY A 53 -5.75 -15.98 2.49
CA GLY A 53 -5.36 -16.29 3.86
C GLY A 53 -3.95 -15.85 4.21
N ASP A 54 -3.31 -15.02 3.38
CA ASP A 54 -1.96 -14.49 3.54
C ASP A 54 -1.87 -13.07 2.97
N VAL A 55 -0.82 -12.31 3.33
CA VAL A 55 -0.50 -11.01 2.72
C VAL A 55 0.58 -11.23 1.66
N LEU A 56 0.16 -11.60 0.45
CA LEU A 56 1.09 -11.83 -0.66
C LEU A 56 1.46 -10.51 -1.35
N SER A 57 2.74 -10.16 -1.30
CA SER A 57 3.26 -8.98 -1.99
C SER A 57 3.76 -9.31 -3.40
N PHE A 58 3.38 -8.48 -4.36
CA PHE A 58 3.83 -8.50 -5.74
C PHE A 58 4.92 -7.45 -5.93
N TYR A 59 6.05 -7.85 -6.52
CA TYR A 59 7.15 -6.97 -6.85
C TYR A 59 6.99 -6.36 -8.23
N PHE A 60 7.11 -5.04 -8.32
CA PHE A 60 7.21 -4.27 -9.54
C PHE A 60 8.58 -3.59 -9.58
N ALA A 61 9.34 -3.88 -10.65
CA ALA A 61 10.62 -3.22 -10.88
C ALA A 61 10.42 -1.71 -11.14
N PRO A 62 11.40 -0.87 -10.76
CA PRO A 62 11.38 0.55 -11.08
C PRO A 62 11.16 0.79 -12.58
N SER A 63 10.42 1.85 -12.90
CA SER A 63 10.18 2.33 -14.25
C SER A 63 10.44 3.83 -14.35
N ASP A 64 10.37 4.40 -15.56
CA ASP A 64 10.49 5.85 -15.75
C ASP A 64 9.35 6.62 -15.05
N GLU A 65 8.18 6.01 -14.88
CA GLU A 65 7.02 6.62 -14.23
C GLU A 65 7.03 6.42 -12.70
N ILE A 66 7.54 5.29 -12.24
CA ILE A 66 7.67 4.94 -10.81
C ILE A 66 9.14 4.59 -10.57
N PRO A 67 10.01 5.56 -10.24
CA PRO A 67 11.45 5.36 -10.15
C PRO A 67 11.90 4.64 -8.86
N PHE A 68 10.98 3.92 -8.21
CA PHE A 68 11.20 3.18 -6.97
C PHE A 68 10.69 1.74 -7.13
N PRO A 69 11.37 0.74 -6.54
CA PRO A 69 10.79 -0.59 -6.41
C PRO A 69 9.46 -0.50 -5.67
N LEU A 70 8.42 -1.15 -6.19
CA LEU A 70 7.09 -1.18 -5.57
C LEU A 70 6.75 -2.62 -5.17
N PHE A 71 6.40 -2.79 -3.91
CA PHE A 71 5.80 -4.00 -3.40
C PHE A 71 4.34 -3.71 -3.06
N LEU A 72 3.42 -4.43 -3.70
CA LEU A 72 1.99 -4.23 -3.54
C LEU A 72 1.35 -5.53 -3.05
N ALA A 73 0.62 -5.49 -1.96
CA ALA A 73 -0.25 -6.58 -1.52
C ALA A 73 -1.72 -6.17 -1.64
N GLN A 74 -2.60 -7.12 -1.90
CA GLN A 74 -4.04 -6.92 -1.90
C GLN A 74 -4.67 -7.91 -0.92
N VAL A 75 -5.57 -7.41 -0.07
CA VAL A 75 -6.30 -8.21 0.93
C VAL A 75 -7.77 -7.80 0.94
N THR A 76 -8.65 -8.74 1.28
CA THR A 76 -10.06 -8.38 1.53
C THR A 76 -10.21 -7.61 2.85
N PRO A 77 -11.33 -6.91 3.08
CA PRO A 77 -11.61 -6.29 4.38
C PRO A 77 -11.56 -7.29 5.55
N GLU A 78 -12.02 -8.52 5.36
CA GLU A 78 -11.97 -9.58 6.37
C GLU A 78 -10.55 -10.08 6.65
N GLU A 79 -9.72 -10.24 5.62
CA GLU A 79 -8.29 -10.56 5.80
C GLU A 79 -7.56 -9.44 6.51
N TRP A 80 -7.89 -8.18 6.20
CA TRP A 80 -7.34 -7.04 6.92
C TRP A 80 -7.69 -7.07 8.42
N GLN A 81 -8.92 -7.46 8.79
CA GLN A 81 -9.27 -7.66 10.20
C GLN A 81 -8.44 -8.77 10.86
N GLN A 82 -8.10 -9.83 10.12
CA GLN A 82 -7.25 -10.91 10.62
C GLN A 82 -5.79 -10.44 10.79
N VAL A 83 -5.28 -9.62 9.87
CA VAL A 83 -3.96 -8.97 10.01
C VAL A 83 -3.90 -8.11 11.27
N LEU A 84 -4.94 -7.30 11.54
CA LEU A 84 -5.01 -6.46 12.75
C LEU A 84 -5.09 -7.27 14.05
N ARG A 85 -5.48 -8.54 13.99
CA ARG A 85 -5.54 -9.47 15.12
C ARG A 85 -4.31 -10.38 15.22
N ASP A 86 -3.29 -10.15 14.40
CA ASP A 86 -2.10 -11.01 14.26
C ASP A 86 -2.43 -12.47 13.86
N GLU A 87 -3.58 -12.70 13.21
CA GLU A 87 -4.00 -14.02 12.70
C GLU A 87 -3.41 -14.31 11.32
N ILE A 88 -3.22 -13.27 10.51
CA ILE A 88 -2.46 -13.31 9.25
C ILE A 88 -1.21 -12.45 9.44
N PRO A 89 0.01 -13.02 9.31
CA PRO A 89 1.24 -12.24 9.46
C PRO A 89 1.45 -11.31 8.27
N LEU A 90 2.09 -10.17 8.51
CA LEU A 90 2.62 -9.33 7.44
C LEU A 90 3.89 -9.94 6.82
N PRO A 91 4.25 -9.55 5.58
CA PRO A 91 5.54 -9.93 4.99
C PRO A 91 6.71 -9.52 5.88
N GLU A 92 7.85 -10.20 5.72
CA GLU A 92 9.05 -9.90 6.48
C GLU A 92 9.44 -8.41 6.35
N GLU A 93 9.80 -7.81 7.48
CA GLU A 93 10.13 -6.39 7.62
C GLU A 93 9.00 -5.38 7.40
N TRP A 94 7.75 -5.81 7.13
CA TRP A 94 6.60 -4.91 7.06
C TRP A 94 6.06 -4.69 8.49
N SER A 95 5.77 -3.44 8.84
CA SER A 95 5.29 -3.08 10.17
C SER A 95 4.14 -2.09 10.14
N LEU A 96 3.12 -2.32 10.96
CA LEU A 96 2.05 -1.36 11.22
C LEU A 96 2.42 -0.31 12.28
N GLU A 97 3.60 -0.38 12.90
CA GLU A 97 4.01 0.63 13.88
C GLU A 97 4.20 2.01 13.25
N ASN A 98 4.68 2.06 12.01
CA ASN A 98 4.83 3.29 11.24
C ASN A 98 4.22 3.09 9.85
N HIS A 99 2.96 3.51 9.70
CA HIS A 99 2.24 3.43 8.43
C HIS A 99 1.42 4.71 8.21
N LYS A 100 1.11 4.98 6.94
CA LYS A 100 0.12 6.01 6.55
C LYS A 100 -1.11 5.32 5.98
N VAL A 101 -2.28 5.87 6.29
CA VAL A 101 -3.58 5.37 5.81
C VAL A 101 -4.17 6.36 4.84
N PHE A 102 -4.57 5.88 3.68
CA PHE A 102 -5.32 6.62 2.69
C PHE A 102 -6.68 5.96 2.52
N SER A 103 -7.75 6.73 2.59
CA SER A 103 -9.11 6.26 2.36
C SER A 103 -9.74 7.08 1.24
N ARG A 104 -10.71 6.49 0.54
CA ARG A 104 -11.41 7.16 -0.57
C ARG A 104 -11.98 8.53 -0.19
N GLU A 105 -12.54 8.67 1.01
CA GLU A 105 -13.10 9.93 1.53
C GLU A 105 -12.07 11.06 1.66
N MET A 106 -10.79 10.73 1.80
CA MET A 106 -9.70 11.71 1.93
C MET A 106 -9.06 12.10 0.60
N VAL A 107 -9.29 11.32 -0.47
CA VAL A 107 -8.65 11.52 -1.79
C VAL A 107 -9.54 12.32 -2.75
N THR A 108 -10.86 12.32 -2.56
CA THR A 108 -11.81 13.07 -3.39
C THR A 108 -12.16 14.47 -2.88
N ALA A 109 -11.48 14.95 -1.83
CA ALA A 109 -11.76 16.23 -1.16
C ALA A 109 -10.93 17.40 -1.73
#